data_AF-A0A2M7U070-F1
#
_entry.id   AF-A0A2M7U070-F1
#
_cell.length_a   1.000
_cell.length_b   1.000
_cell.length_c   1.000
_cell.angle_alpha   90.00
_cell.angle_beta   90.00
_cell.angle_gamma   90.00
#
_symmetry.space_group_name_H-M   'P 1'
#
loop_
_entity.id
_entity.type
_entity.pdbx_description
1 polymer ?
#
loop_
_entity_poly.entity_id
_entity_poly.type
_entity_poly.pdbx_seq_one_letter_code
_entity_poly.pdbx_strand_id
1 'polypeptide(L)'
;MPDQVKGLEGKIKMEVRVCFLGMSKADLGTILKYAGPATWLLTDLTEKQRQEYPEWLVKNSEEVKRQCEKYGYRYFDLAGDYETQFGQAYKYLAG
;
A
#
# COMPACT_ATOMS: atom_id res chain seq x y z
N MET A 1 -25.01 -3.89 21.15
CA MET A 1 -24.08 -2.75 20.95
C MET A 1 -24.33 -1.71 22.02
N PRO A 2 -23.29 -1.11 22.61
CA PRO A 2 -23.45 -0.02 23.58
C PRO A 2 -24.21 1.17 22.97
N ASP A 3 -25.05 1.85 23.76
CA ASP A 3 -25.92 2.94 23.28
C ASP A 3 -25.16 4.13 22.68
N GLN A 4 -23.85 4.23 22.93
CA GLN A 4 -22.93 5.22 22.36
C GLN A 4 -22.77 5.13 20.83
N VAL A 5 -23.06 3.96 20.23
CA VAL A 5 -22.86 3.72 18.78
C VAL A 5 -24.14 3.97 17.97
N LYS A 6 -25.33 3.85 18.59
CA LYS A 6 -26.64 4.03 17.92
C LYS A 6 -26.84 5.44 17.34
N GLY A 7 -26.20 6.46 17.91
CA GLY A 7 -26.30 7.86 17.42
C GLY A 7 -25.51 8.15 16.13
N LEU A 8 -24.65 7.21 15.70
CA LEU A 8 -23.78 7.38 14.54
C LEU A 8 -24.36 6.75 13.26
N GLU A 9 -25.31 5.81 13.41
CA GLU A 9 -25.92 5.04 12.31
C GLU A 9 -26.61 5.93 11.25
N GLY A 10 -27.04 7.15 11.62
CA GLY A 10 -27.69 8.10 10.70
C GLY A 10 -26.82 9.27 10.22
N LYS A 11 -25.62 9.48 10.77
CA LYS A 11 -24.81 10.69 10.53
C LYS A 11 -23.51 10.44 9.77
N ILE A 12 -23.10 9.18 9.63
CA ILE A 12 -21.85 8.83 8.96
C ILE A 12 -22.18 7.89 7.80
N LYS A 13 -22.53 8.43 6.64
CA LYS A 13 -22.30 7.74 5.37
C LYS A 13 -20.80 7.82 5.08
N MET A 14 -19.99 7.08 5.83
CA MET A 14 -18.59 6.91 5.47
C MET A 14 -18.56 5.97 4.27
N GLU A 15 -18.43 6.56 3.09
CA GLU A 15 -18.05 5.82 1.90
C GLU A 15 -16.61 5.39 2.11
N VAL A 16 -16.41 4.14 2.52
CA VAL A 16 -15.08 3.59 2.76
C VAL A 16 -14.41 3.40 1.40
N ARG A 17 -13.46 4.27 1.08
CA ARG A 17 -12.60 4.12 -0.10
C ARG A 17 -11.42 3.24 0.26
N VAL A 18 -11.14 2.27 -0.60
CA VAL A 18 -10.00 1.35 -0.46
C VAL A 18 -9.19 1.36 -1.75
N CYS A 19 -7.88 1.47 -1.61
CA CYS A 19 -6.95 1.25 -2.71
C CYS A 19 -5.77 0.41 -2.23
N PHE A 20 -5.08 -0.21 -3.19
CA PHE A 20 -3.85 -0.95 -2.94
C PHE A 20 -2.67 -0.20 -3.54
N LEU A 21 -1.56 -0.24 -2.79
CA LEU A 21 -0.27 0.27 -3.23
C LEU A 21 0.62 -0.93 -3.54
N GLY A 22 1.29 -0.90 -4.68
CA GLY A 22 2.26 -1.91 -5.04
C GLY A 22 3.34 -1.34 -5.96
N MET A 23 4.19 -2.22 -6.46
CA MET A 23 5.32 -1.85 -7.32
C MET A 23 5.44 -2.85 -8.47
N SER A 24 5.39 -2.38 -9.72
CA SER A 24 5.74 -3.21 -10.90
C SER A 24 7.25 -3.38 -11.09
N LYS A 25 8.04 -2.50 -10.47
CA LYS A 25 9.50 -2.59 -10.36
C LYS A 25 9.91 -2.08 -9.00
N ALA A 26 10.86 -2.76 -8.38
CA ALA A 26 11.39 -2.35 -7.10
C ALA A 26 12.89 -2.64 -7.06
N ASP A 27 13.64 -1.75 -6.43
CA ASP A 27 15.03 -1.96 -6.06
C ASP A 27 15.19 -1.71 -4.56
N LEU A 28 16.12 -2.43 -3.94
CA LEU A 28 16.32 -2.35 -2.49
C LEU A 28 16.71 -0.93 -2.03
N GLY A 29 17.45 -0.18 -2.85
CA GLY A 29 17.88 1.18 -2.52
C GLY A 29 16.70 2.15 -2.41
N THR A 30 15.78 2.13 -3.37
CA THR A 30 14.55 2.92 -3.36
C THR A 30 13.64 2.51 -2.21
N ILE A 31 13.48 1.21 -1.96
CA ILE A 31 12.70 0.72 -0.82
C ILE A 31 13.27 1.28 0.48
N LEU A 32 14.59 1.17 0.69
CA LEU A 32 15.25 1.64 1.91
C LEU A 32 15.24 3.16 2.05
N LYS A 33 15.30 3.90 0.94
CA LYS A 33 15.20 5.37 0.95
C LYS A 33 13.88 5.85 1.55
N TYR A 34 12.79 5.17 1.24
CA TYR A 34 11.45 5.52 1.74
C TYR A 34 11.01 4.67 2.94
N ALA A 35 11.76 3.63 3.28
CA ALA A 35 11.56 2.90 4.51
C ALA A 35 12.03 3.75 5.69
N GLY A 36 11.21 3.81 6.74
CA GLY A 36 11.58 4.51 7.96
C GLY A 36 12.89 3.96 8.56
N PRO A 37 13.59 4.75 9.40
CA PRO A 37 14.91 4.41 9.93
C PRO A 37 14.93 3.14 10.81
N ALA A 38 13.77 2.66 11.27
CA ALA A 38 13.61 1.46 12.07
C ALA A 38 12.77 0.39 11.33
N THR A 39 12.87 0.32 10.01
CA THR A 39 12.13 -0.69 9.24
C THR A 39 12.55 -2.11 9.63
N TRP A 40 11.57 -2.99 9.79
CA TRP A 40 11.76 -4.43 10.01
C TRP A 40 12.64 -5.07 8.91
N LEU A 41 12.64 -4.47 7.72
CA LEU A 41 13.51 -4.87 6.61
C LEU A 41 14.99 -4.81 6.98
N LEU A 42 15.40 -3.87 7.85
CA LEU A 42 16.77 -3.71 8.31
C LEU A 42 17.05 -4.44 9.62
N THR A 43 16.07 -4.52 10.52
CA THR A 43 16.26 -5.07 11.88
C THR A 43 16.05 -6.58 11.96
N ASP A 44 15.13 -7.13 11.16
CA ASP A 44 14.61 -8.49 11.36
C ASP A 44 15.01 -9.45 10.24
N LEU A 45 15.46 -8.92 9.09
CA LEU A 45 15.88 -9.72 7.94
C LEU A 45 17.40 -9.82 7.82
N THR A 46 17.85 -10.99 7.39
CA THR A 46 19.22 -11.19 6.93
C THR A 46 19.49 -10.42 5.64
N GLU A 47 20.76 -10.17 5.35
CA GLU A 47 21.15 -9.50 4.10
C GLU A 47 20.65 -10.23 2.86
N LYS A 48 20.72 -11.56 2.83
CA LYS A 48 20.20 -12.35 1.71
C LYS A 48 18.70 -12.13 1.50
N GLN A 49 17.91 -12.17 2.58
CA GLN A 49 16.46 -11.93 2.50
C GLN A 49 16.15 -10.50 2.05
N ARG A 50 16.96 -9.51 2.46
CA ARG A 50 16.82 -8.13 1.96
C ARG A 50 17.05 -8.03 0.46
N GLN A 51 18.04 -8.74 -0.07
CA GLN A 51 18.34 -8.74 -1.50
C GLN A 51 17.25 -9.43 -2.33
N GLU A 52 16.57 -10.43 -1.76
CA GLU A 52 15.44 -11.13 -2.39
C GLU A 52 14.10 -10.38 -2.25
N TYR A 53 14.01 -9.45 -1.30
CA TYR A 53 12.77 -8.74 -0.99
C TYR A 53 12.16 -7.94 -2.17
N PRO A 54 12.93 -7.20 -3.00
CA PRO A 54 12.36 -6.50 -4.14
C PRO A 54 11.66 -7.42 -5.14
N GLU A 55 12.22 -8.59 -5.43
CA GLU A 55 11.61 -9.57 -6.33
C GLU A 55 10.30 -10.12 -5.74
N TRP A 56 10.33 -10.47 -4.44
CA TRP A 56 9.14 -10.89 -3.72
C TRP A 56 8.06 -9.81 -3.73
N LEU A 57 8.43 -8.55 -3.53
CA LEU A 57 7.51 -7.41 -3.52
C LEU A 57 6.84 -7.21 -4.88
N VAL A 58 7.61 -7.27 -5.98
CA VAL A 58 7.07 -7.15 -7.34
C VAL A 58 6.09 -8.28 -7.63
N LYS A 59 6.48 -9.53 -7.33
CA LYS A 59 5.61 -10.71 -7.57
C LYS A 59 4.28 -10.61 -6.83
N ASN A 60 4.30 -10.20 -5.56
CA ASN A 60 3.07 -10.02 -4.79
C ASN A 60 2.24 -8.83 -5.28
N SER A 61 2.90 -7.74 -5.67
CA SER A 61 2.23 -6.56 -6.23
C SER A 61 1.48 -6.88 -7.52
N GLU A 62 2.05 -7.71 -8.40
CA GLU A 62 1.39 -8.17 -9.61
C GLU A 62 0.13 -9.00 -9.31
N GLU A 63 0.20 -9.90 -8.33
CA GLU A 63 -0.96 -10.69 -7.94
C GLU A 63 -2.06 -9.81 -7.36
N VAL A 64 -1.70 -8.88 -6.45
CA VAL A 64 -2.64 -7.90 -5.89
C VAL A 64 -3.27 -7.05 -6.99
N LYS A 65 -2.49 -6.59 -7.98
CA LYS A 65 -2.99 -5.83 -9.12
C LYS A 65 -4.06 -6.61 -9.88
N ARG A 66 -3.83 -7.89 -10.19
CA ARG A 66 -4.84 -8.74 -10.85
C ARG A 66 -6.12 -8.88 -10.03
N GLN A 67 -6.01 -9.04 -8.71
CA GLN A 67 -7.19 -9.08 -7.85
C GLN A 67 -7.92 -7.73 -7.82
N CYS A 68 -7.20 -6.61 -7.80
CA CYS A 68 -7.79 -5.28 -7.87
C CYS A 68 -8.59 -5.08 -9.16
N GLU A 69 -8.02 -5.46 -10.30
CA GLU A 69 -8.70 -5.43 -11.60
C GLU A 69 -9.95 -6.31 -11.61
N LYS A 70 -9.87 -7.53 -11.04
CA LYS A 70 -10.99 -8.47 -10.94
C LYS A 70 -12.16 -7.94 -10.10
N TYR A 71 -11.89 -7.25 -9.00
CA TYR A 71 -12.92 -6.78 -8.06
C TYR A 71 -13.22 -5.28 -8.16
N GLY A 72 -12.63 -4.58 -9.12
CA GLY A 72 -12.85 -3.15 -9.35
C GLY A 72 -12.22 -2.23 -8.29
N TYR A 73 -11.19 -2.69 -7.58
CA TYR A 73 -10.43 -1.85 -6.64
C TYR A 73 -9.36 -1.03 -7.35
N ARG A 74 -9.06 0.16 -6.80
CA ARG A 74 -8.00 1.00 -7.33
C ARG A 74 -6.62 0.48 -6.89
N TYR A 75 -5.73 0.30 -7.86
CA TYR A 75 -4.33 -0.04 -7.64
C TYR A 75 -3.45 1.14 -8.08
N PHE A 76 -2.49 1.52 -7.26
CA PHE A 76 -1.48 2.54 -7.57
C PHE A 76 -0.10 1.89 -7.62
N ASP A 77 0.57 2.07 -8.76
CA ASP A 77 1.91 1.55 -8.98
C ASP A 77 2.95 2.61 -8.60
N LEU A 78 3.72 2.34 -7.55
CA LEU A 78 4.71 3.27 -7.01
C LEU A 78 6.09 3.17 -7.67
N ALA A 79 6.27 2.27 -8.64
CA ALA A 79 7.57 1.98 -9.26
C ALA A 79 8.13 3.11 -10.14
N GLY A 80 7.29 4.07 -10.53
CA GLY A 80 7.69 5.24 -11.32
C GLY A 80 8.03 6.43 -10.42
N ASP A 81 7.23 7.49 -10.54
CA ASP A 81 7.32 8.65 -9.66
C ASP A 81 6.59 8.36 -8.34
N TYR A 82 7.34 7.84 -7.35
CA TYR A 82 6.82 7.45 -6.05
C TYR A 82 5.98 8.55 -5.40
N GLU A 83 6.48 9.80 -5.35
CA GLU A 83 5.80 10.90 -4.66
C GLU A 83 4.50 11.28 -5.37
N THR A 84 4.52 11.34 -6.71
CA THR A 84 3.32 11.62 -7.48
C THR A 84 2.28 10.51 -7.30
N GLN A 85 2.67 9.25 -7.40
CA GLN A 85 1.75 8.10 -7.30
C GLN A 85 1.17 7.95 -5.90
N PHE A 86 2.01 8.12 -4.88
CA PHE A 86 1.58 8.15 -3.49
C PHE A 86 0.62 9.31 -3.21
N GLY A 87 0.92 10.51 -3.73
CA GLY A 87 0.03 11.67 -3.63
C GLY A 87 -1.32 11.45 -4.30
N GLN A 88 -1.36 10.76 -5.44
CA GLN A 88 -2.63 10.38 -6.10
C GLN A 88 -3.42 9.37 -5.26
N ALA A 89 -2.77 8.37 -4.67
CA ALA A 89 -3.42 7.42 -3.79
C ALA A 89 -4.02 8.11 -2.54
N TYR A 90 -3.26 9.03 -1.94
CA TYR A 90 -3.75 9.81 -0.81
C TYR A 90 -4.98 10.66 -1.19
N LYS A 91 -4.94 11.36 -2.32
CA LYS A 91 -6.08 12.14 -2.82
C LYS A 91 -7.31 11.25 -3.08
N TYR A 92 -7.11 10.07 -3.66
CA TYR A 92 -8.18 9.10 -3.88
C TYR A 92 -8.87 8.70 -2.58
N LEU A 93 -8.09 8.42 -1.53
CA LEU A 93 -8.61 8.07 -0.20
C LEU A 93 -9.28 9.26 0.50
N ALA A 94 -8.74 10.47 0.34
CA ALA A 94 -9.13 11.66 1.11
C ALA A 94 -10.45 12.31 0.70
N GLY A 95 -10.99 12.03 -0.49
CA GLY A 95 -12.25 12.66 -0.94
C GLY A 95 -12.06 13.55 -2.14
#